data_AF-A0A656JX14-F1
#
_entry.id   AF-A0A656JX14-F1
#
_cell.length_a   1.000
_cell.length_b   1.000
_cell.length_c   1.000
_cell.angle_alpha   90.00
_cell.angle_beta   90.00
_cell.angle_gamma   90.00
#
_symmetry.space_group_name_H-M   'P 1'
#
loop_
_entity.id
_entity.type
_entity.pdbx_description
1 polymer ?
#
loop_
_entity_poly.entity_id
_entity_poly.type
_entity_poly.pdbx_seq_one_letter_code
_entity_poly.pdbx_strand_id
1 'polypeptide(L)' 'MAVIQREAEKTGTALHLTGQSKAVTETFELCNPGVVL' A
#
# COMPACT_ATOMS: atom_id res chain seq x y z
N MET A 1 -1.59 -3.78 0.29
CA MET A 1 -0.86 -3.02 1.32
C MET A 1 -1.61 -2.85 2.65
N ALA A 2 -2.88 -3.24 2.74
CA ALA A 2 -3.71 -3.01 3.91
C ALA A 2 -3.24 -3.64 5.24
N VAL A 3 -2.56 -4.80 5.22
CA VAL A 3 -2.18 -5.51 6.47
C VAL A 3 -1.07 -4.78 7.23
N ILE A 4 0.00 -4.38 6.54
CA ILE A 4 1.16 -3.74 7.18
C ILE A 4 0.76 -2.40 7.81
N GLN A 5 -0.03 -1.60 7.08
CA GLN A 5 -0.51 -0.32 7.58
C GLN A 5 -1.47 -0.49 8.76
N ARG A 6 -2.42 -1.43 8.67
CA ARG A 6 -3.34 -1.76 9.76
C ARG A 6 -2.62 -2.19 11.04
N GLU A 7 -1.60 -3.03 10.93
CA GLU A 7 -0.87 -3.48 12.12
C GLU A 7 0.01 -2.37 12.69
N ALA A 8 0.61 -1.53 11.85
CA ALA A 8 1.38 -0.37 12.30
C ALA A 8 0.52 0.60 13.13
N GLU A 9 -0.73 0.85 12.71
CA GLU A 9 -1.68 1.68 13.47
C GLU A 9 -1.99 1.09 14.86
N LYS A 10 -2.23 -0.23 14.93
CA LYS A 10 -2.54 -0.91 16.20
C LYS A 10 -1.41 -0.88 17.21
N THR A 11 -0.16 -0.89 16.75
CA THR A 11 1.03 -0.92 17.60
C THR A 11 1.64 0.47 17.83
N GLY A 12 0.99 1.53 17.33
CA GLY A 12 1.52 2.90 17.43
C GLY A 12 2.83 3.09 16.66
N THR A 13 3.08 2.27 15.65
CA THR A 13 4.29 2.31 14.83
C THR A 13 4.07 3.25 13.65
N ALA A 14 4.92 4.26 13.52
CA ALA A 14 4.87 5.17 12.37
C ALA A 14 5.41 4.47 11.11
N LEU A 15 4.53 4.25 10.13
CA LEU A 15 4.91 3.76 8.82
C LEU A 15 5.11 4.95 7.86
N HIS A 16 6.23 4.96 7.13
CA HIS A 16 6.45 5.89 6.02
C HIS A 16 6.74 5.09 4.76
N LEU A 17 5.94 5.33 3.73
CA LEU A 17 6.16 4.79 2.40
C LEU A 17 7.01 5.76 1.59
N THR A 18 8.13 5.26 1.08
CA THR A 18 9.02 6.02 0.21
C THR A 18 9.19 5.26 -1.11
N GLY A 19 9.14 5.99 -2.23
CA GLY A 19 9.32 5.43 -3.56
C GLY A 19 8.28 4.36 -3.94
N GLN A 20 7.16 4.78 -4.53
CA GLN A 20 6.27 3.84 -5.22
C GLN A 20 6.82 3.53 -6.61
N SER A 21 7.08 2.25 -6.88
CA SER A 21 7.45 1.80 -8.22
C SER A 21 6.24 1.90 -9.15
N LYS A 22 6.37 2.64 -10.24
CA LYS A 22 5.32 2.79 -11.25
C LYS A 22 4.81 1.44 -11.77
N ALA A 23 5.72 0.50 -12.03
CA ALA A 23 5.36 -0.84 -12.49
C ALA A 23 4.52 -1.60 -11.45
N VAL A 24 4.79 -1.42 -10.16
CA VAL A 24 4.03 -2.06 -9.08
C VAL A 24 2.64 -1.43 -8.96
N THR A 25 2.54 -0.11 -9.02
CA THR A 25 1.26 0.61 -8.98
C THR A 25 0.36 0.23 -10.16
N GLU A 26 0.89 0.30 -11.40
CA GLU A 26 0.12 -0.04 -12.60
C GLU A 26 -0.33 -1.50 -12.61
N THR A 27 0.54 -2.42 -12.22
CA THR A 27 0.18 -3.85 -12.12
C THR A 27 -0.88 -4.07 -11.04
N PHE A 28 -0.79 -3.36 -9.91
CA PHE A 28 -1.77 -3.47 -8.84
C PHE A 28 -3.15 -3.01 -9.28
N GLU A 29 -3.25 -1.88 -9.99
CA GLU A 29 -4.52 -1.36 -10.54
C GLU A 29 -5.14 -2.31 -11.57
N LEU A 30 -4.33 -2.90 -12.45
CA LEU A 30 -4.79 -3.89 -13.42
C LEU A 30 -5.36 -5.15 -12.74
N CYS A 31 -4.73 -5.60 -11.66
CA CYS A 31 -5.19 -6.78 -10.92
C CYS A 31 -6.35 -6.47 -9.97
N ASN A 32 -6.54 -5.21 -9.57
CA ASN A 32 -7.54 -4.78 -8.58
C ASN A 32 -8.34 -3.58 -9.11
N PRO A 33 -9.15 -3.78 -10.17
CA PRO A 33 -9.88 -2.68 -10.80
C PRO A 33 -10.81 -1.99 -9.80
N GLY A 34 -10.69 -0.66 -9.71
CA GLY A 34 -11.48 0.18 -8.80
C GLY A 34 -10.88 0.37 -7.39
N VAL A 35 -9.74 -0.25 -7.09
CA VAL A 35 -9.00 -0.03 -5.84
C VAL A 35 -7.88 0.98 -6.07
N VAL A 36 -7.87 2.06 -5.30
CA VAL A 36 -6.78 3.07 -5.30
C VAL A 36 -5.84 2.78 -4.13
N LEU A 37 -4.53 2.83 -4.40
CA LEU A 37 -3.45 2.59 -3.43
C LEU A 37 -3.25 3.75 -2.45
#